data_AF-A0A925AZD1-F1
#
_entry.id   AF-A0A925AZD1-F1
#
_cell.length_a   1.000
_cell.length_b   1.000
_cell.length_c   1.000
_cell.angle_alpha   90.00
_cell.angle_beta   90.00
_cell.angle_gamma   90.00
#
_symmetry.space_group_name_H-M   'P 1'
#
loop_
_entity.id
_entity.type
_entity.pdbx_description
1 polymer ?
#
loop_
_entity_poly.entity_id
_entity_poly.type
_entity_poly.pdbx_seq_one_letter_code
_entity_poly.pdbx_strand_id
1 'polypeptide(L)'
;MSDAIPFIDLSKQHQALAPLLNEGFAQALSANAFIGGKTVETFENEFAEMCGAGAALCVANGTDALYIALKALGVKPGDVVLVPSFTFVATAEAVSV
;
A
#
# COMPACT_ATOMS: atom_id res chain seq x y z
N MET A 1 30.76 17.88 -14.11
CA MET A 1 29.91 17.24 -13.10
C MET A 1 29.34 16.01 -13.77
N SER A 2 29.61 14.80 -13.28
CA SER A 2 29.11 13.58 -13.93
C SER A 2 27.59 13.56 -13.82
N ASP A 3 26.88 13.41 -14.94
CA ASP A 3 25.45 13.13 -14.92
C ASP A 3 25.26 11.76 -14.24
N ALA A 4 24.95 11.79 -12.94
CA ALA A 4 24.74 10.58 -12.15
C ALA A 4 23.46 9.90 -12.63
N ILE A 5 23.56 8.63 -13.04
CA ILE A 5 22.38 7.82 -13.39
C ILE A 5 21.73 7.36 -12.09
N PRO A 6 20.52 7.84 -11.74
CA PRO A 6 19.85 7.43 -10.52
C PRO A 6 19.43 5.96 -10.59
N PHE A 7 19.49 5.27 -9.45
CA PHE A 7 19.03 3.86 -9.35
C PHE A 7 17.53 3.71 -9.65
N ILE A 8 16.72 4.69 -9.24
CA ILE A 8 15.29 4.81 -9.56
C ILE A 8 14.98 6.28 -9.87
N ASP A 9 14.39 6.56 -11.02
CA ASP A 9 13.91 7.90 -11.41
C ASP A 9 12.41 7.87 -11.71
N LEU A 10 11.62 8.52 -10.84
CA LEU A 10 10.17 8.63 -10.99
C LEU A 10 9.74 9.89 -11.76
N SER A 11 10.68 10.75 -12.17
CA SER A 11 10.38 12.06 -12.75
C SER A 11 9.53 11.96 -14.02
N LYS A 12 9.88 11.02 -14.90
CA LYS A 12 9.12 10.79 -16.16
C LYS A 12 7.70 10.31 -15.89
N GLN A 13 7.54 9.36 -14.97
CA GLN A 13 6.22 8.84 -14.60
C GLN A 13 5.36 9.92 -13.93
N HIS A 14 5.94 10.68 -13.01
CA HIS A 14 5.27 11.78 -12.35
C HIS A 14 4.83 12.85 -13.37
N GLN A 15 5.70 13.28 -14.29
CA GLN A 15 5.35 14.26 -15.31
C GLN A 15 4.18 13.79 -16.20
N ALA A 16 4.16 12.52 -16.58
CA ALA A 16 3.08 11.94 -17.37
C ALA A 16 1.74 11.91 -16.60
N LEU A 17 1.79 11.69 -15.28
CA LEU A 17 0.59 11.58 -14.42
C LEU A 17 0.19 12.89 -13.74
N ALA A 18 1.02 13.94 -13.81
CA ALA A 18 0.84 15.18 -13.07
C ALA A 18 -0.55 15.82 -13.23
N PRO A 19 -1.15 15.88 -14.45
CA PRO A 19 -2.49 16.42 -14.62
C PRO A 19 -3.54 15.67 -13.79
N LEU A 20 -3.49 14.33 -13.78
CA LEU A 20 -4.43 13.47 -13.04
C LEU A 20 -4.22 13.59 -11.53
N LEU A 21 -2.96 13.61 -11.08
CA LEU A 21 -2.62 13.73 -9.66
C LEU A 21 -3.07 15.09 -9.10
N ASN A 22 -2.80 16.18 -9.83
CA ASN A 22 -3.19 17.53 -9.43
C ASN A 22 -4.71 17.66 -9.30
N GLU A 23 -5.47 17.06 -10.21
CA GLU A 23 -6.93 17.01 -10.11
C GLU A 23 -7.38 16.26 -8.85
N GLY A 24 -6.83 15.06 -8.60
CA GLY A 24 -7.16 14.28 -7.40
C GLY A 24 -6.87 15.03 -6.09
N PHE A 25 -5.73 15.72 -6.01
CA PHE A 25 -5.38 16.55 -4.84
C PHE A 25 -6.35 17.73 -4.66
N ALA A 26 -6.69 18.43 -5.75
CA ALA A 26 -7.64 19.54 -5.69
C ALA A 26 -9.02 19.09 -5.24
N GLN A 27 -9.50 17.93 -5.72
CA GLN A 27 -10.76 17.34 -5.29
C GLN A 27 -10.76 17.04 -3.79
N ALA A 28 -9.74 16.32 -3.29
CA ALA A 28 -9.62 15.99 -1.87
C ALA A 28 -9.62 17.24 -0.97
N LEU A 29 -8.87 18.28 -1.38
CA LEU A 29 -8.81 19.56 -0.66
C LEU A 29 -10.16 20.28 -0.66
N SER A 30 -10.84 20.36 -1.81
CA SER A 30 -12.14 21.03 -1.92
C SER A 30 -13.23 20.35 -1.08
N ALA A 31 -13.16 19.02 -0.94
CA ALA A 31 -14.10 18.21 -0.18
C ALA A 31 -13.75 18.09 1.32
N ASN A 32 -12.58 18.56 1.75
CA ASN A 32 -12.00 18.31 3.07
C ASN A 32 -11.97 16.80 3.44
N ALA A 33 -11.77 15.94 2.43
CA ALA A 33 -11.86 14.48 2.55
C ALA A 33 -10.46 13.86 2.59
N PHE A 34 -9.84 13.84 3.78
CA PHE A 34 -8.43 13.43 3.94
C PHE A 34 -8.24 12.04 4.55
N ILE A 35 -9.28 11.45 5.13
CA ILE A 35 -9.24 10.14 5.79
C ILE A 35 -10.40 9.30 5.28
N GLY A 36 -10.07 8.16 4.65
CA GLY A 36 -11.07 7.27 4.07
C GLY A 36 -11.92 7.94 3.00
N GLY A 37 -13.22 7.62 2.99
CA GLY A 37 -14.20 8.22 2.10
C GLY A 37 -14.20 7.62 0.69
N LYS A 38 -14.96 8.27 -0.19
CA LYS A 38 -15.34 7.67 -1.48
C LYS A 38 -14.14 7.31 -2.36
N THR A 39 -13.08 8.11 -2.36
CA THR A 39 -11.87 7.84 -3.15
C THR A 39 -11.18 6.56 -2.70
N VAL A 40 -11.08 6.32 -1.39
CA VAL A 40 -10.48 5.10 -0.84
C VAL A 40 -11.38 3.90 -1.12
N GLU A 41 -12.69 4.01 -0.91
CA GLU A 41 -13.63 2.93 -1.22
C GLU A 41 -13.62 2.55 -2.70
N THR A 42 -13.55 3.53 -3.61
CA THR A 42 -13.45 3.26 -5.04
C THR A 42 -12.16 2.51 -5.36
N PHE A 43 -11.01 2.96 -4.82
CA PHE A 43 -9.75 2.26 -5.00
C PHE A 43 -9.79 0.83 -4.44
N GLU A 44 -10.37 0.61 -3.26
CA GLU A 44 -10.50 -0.75 -2.69
C GLU A 44 -11.30 -1.67 -3.60
N ASN A 45 -12.41 -1.19 -4.18
CA ASN A 45 -13.20 -1.98 -5.11
C ASN A 45 -12.44 -2.29 -6.41
N GLU A 46 -11.82 -1.28 -7.02
CA GLU A 46 -11.03 -1.46 -8.25
C GLU A 46 -9.82 -2.37 -8.03
N PHE A 47 -9.16 -2.23 -6.87
CA PHE A 47 -7.99 -3.04 -6.53
C PHE A 47 -8.39 -4.49 -6.21
N ALA A 48 -9.52 -4.71 -5.55
CA ALA A 48 -10.07 -6.06 -5.33
C ALA A 48 -10.38 -6.74 -6.67
N GLU A 49 -11.02 -6.04 -7.60
CA GLU A 49 -11.30 -6.54 -8.95
C GLU A 49 -10.00 -6.87 -9.70
N MET A 50 -9.02 -5.95 -9.69
CA MET A 50 -7.71 -6.16 -10.33
C MET A 50 -6.98 -7.39 -9.76
N CYS A 51 -7.07 -7.62 -8.44
CA CYS A 51 -6.45 -8.77 -7.78
C CYS A 51 -7.25 -10.07 -7.93
N GLY A 52 -8.48 -10.01 -8.44
CA GLY A 52 -9.42 -11.15 -8.45
C GLY A 52 -9.85 -11.60 -7.04
N ALA A 53 -9.83 -10.68 -6.07
CA ALA A 53 -10.21 -10.92 -4.68
C ALA A 53 -11.65 -10.48 -4.41
N GLY A 54 -12.30 -11.07 -3.39
CA GLY A 54 -13.66 -10.68 -2.99
C GLY A 54 -13.74 -9.32 -2.27
N ALA A 55 -12.60 -8.82 -1.77
CA ALA A 55 -12.47 -7.53 -1.11
C ALA A 55 -11.01 -7.08 -1.09
N ALA A 56 -10.78 -5.77 -0.94
CA ALA A 56 -9.51 -5.19 -0.57
C ALA A 56 -9.72 -4.20 0.59
N LEU A 57 -8.68 -3.97 1.38
CA LEU A 57 -8.68 -3.02 2.48
C LEU A 57 -7.42 -2.17 2.40
N CYS A 58 -7.59 -0.85 2.32
CA CYS A 58 -6.51 0.10 2.40
C CYS A 58 -6.00 0.21 3.84
N VAL A 59 -4.69 0.09 4.00
CA VAL A 59 -3.97 0.27 5.25
C VAL A 59 -2.77 1.17 5.02
N ALA A 60 -2.08 1.58 6.10
CA ALA A 60 -1.06 2.60 6.00
C ALA A 60 0.19 2.16 5.20
N ASN A 61 0.56 0.87 5.27
CA ASN A 61 1.74 0.33 4.58
C ASN A 61 1.69 -1.22 4.49
N GLY A 62 2.70 -1.82 3.84
CA GLY A 62 2.79 -3.27 3.65
C GLY A 62 3.08 -4.09 4.91
N THR A 63 3.81 -3.53 5.89
CA THR A 63 4.03 -4.21 7.19
C THR A 63 2.73 -4.30 7.97
N ASP A 64 1.95 -3.21 8.02
CA ASP A 64 0.62 -3.20 8.65
C ASP A 64 -0.32 -4.18 7.95
N ALA A 65 -0.27 -4.29 6.61
CA ALA A 65 -1.08 -5.24 5.86
C ALA A 65 -0.82 -6.69 6.29
N LEU A 66 0.45 -7.08 6.42
CA LEU A 66 0.84 -8.41 6.89
C LEU A 66 0.41 -8.64 8.34
N TYR A 67 0.68 -7.68 9.22
CA TYR A 67 0.31 -7.78 10.63
C TYR A 67 -1.20 -7.92 10.81
N ILE A 68 -2.00 -7.03 10.20
CA ILE A 68 -3.47 -7.06 10.28
C ILE A 68 -4.02 -8.38 9.74
N ALA A 69 -3.48 -8.88 8.61
CA ALA A 69 -3.88 -10.17 8.06
C ALA A 69 -3.62 -11.33 9.04
N LEU A 70 -2.45 -11.37 9.68
CA LEU A 70 -2.12 -12.40 10.68
C LEU A 70 -3.03 -12.31 11.91
N LYS A 71 -3.34 -11.09 12.39
CA LYS A 71 -4.29 -10.89 13.49
C LYS A 71 -5.70 -11.33 13.12
N ALA A 72 -6.16 -11.04 11.90
CA ALA A 72 -7.46 -11.46 11.40
C ALA A 72 -7.56 -12.99 11.26
N LEU A 73 -6.46 -13.67 10.92
CA LEU A 73 -6.35 -15.13 10.91
C LEU A 73 -6.28 -15.76 12.32
N GLY A 74 -6.15 -14.95 13.37
CA GLY A 74 -6.13 -15.41 14.76
C GLY A 74 -4.76 -15.93 15.22
N VAL A 75 -3.68 -15.56 14.54
CA VAL A 75 -2.31 -15.90 14.95
C VAL A 75 -2.02 -15.31 16.33
N LYS A 76 -1.42 -16.13 17.21
CA LYS A 76 -1.15 -15.78 18.61
C LYS A 76 0.24 -16.25 19.05
N PRO A 77 0.74 -15.76 20.21
CA PRO A 77 1.99 -16.26 20.78
C PRO A 77 1.99 -17.79 20.92
N GLY A 78 3.06 -18.42 20.47
CA GLY A 78 3.23 -19.88 20.44
C GLY A 78 2.89 -20.52 19.08
N ASP A 79 2.25 -19.79 18.17
CA ASP A 79 2.02 -20.28 16.80
C ASP A 79 3.29 -20.17 15.94
N VAL A 80 3.34 -20.96 14.86
CA VAL A 80 4.43 -20.96 13.88
C VAL A 80 3.93 -20.44 12.54
N VAL A 81 4.54 -19.37 12.04
CA VAL A 81 4.31 -18.83 10.70
C VAL A 81 5.57 -19.03 9.88
N LEU A 82 5.46 -19.72 8.74
CA LEU A 82 6.60 -19.95 7.84
C LEU A 82 6.82 -18.72 6.97
N VAL A 83 8.08 -18.27 6.89
CA VAL A 83 8.51 -17.17 6.03
C VAL A 83 9.79 -17.55 5.29
N PRO A 84 10.04 -17.01 4.07
CA PRO A 84 11.29 -17.24 3.37
C PRO A 84 12.51 -16.71 4.16
N SER A 85 13.63 -17.43 4.10
CA SER A 85 14.89 -16.99 4.73
C SER A 85 15.53 -15.79 4.02
N PHE A 86 15.15 -15.53 2.76
CA PHE A 86 15.62 -14.41 1.96
C PHE A 86 14.43 -13.56 1.50
N THR A 87 14.12 -12.51 2.26
CA THR A 87 13.05 -11.54 2.02
C THR A 87 13.40 -10.23 2.74
N PHE A 88 12.59 -9.19 2.54
CA PHE A 88 12.67 -7.97 3.35
C PHE A 88 12.19 -8.23 4.80
N VAL A 89 12.80 -7.55 5.78
CA VAL A 89 12.58 -7.83 7.22
C VAL A 89 11.12 -7.75 7.66
N ALA A 90 10.32 -6.87 7.04
CA ALA A 90 8.91 -6.69 7.37
C ALA A 90 8.09 -8.00 7.34
N THR A 91 8.47 -8.97 6.49
CA THR A 91 7.79 -10.27 6.44
C THR A 91 7.91 -11.05 7.76
N ALA A 92 9.08 -11.03 8.39
CA ALA A 92 9.30 -11.71 9.66
C ALA A 92 8.90 -10.82 10.85
N GLU A 93 9.12 -9.51 10.76
CA GLU A 93 8.74 -8.55 11.79
C GLU A 93 7.24 -8.61 12.09
N ALA A 94 6.39 -8.63 11.05
CA ALA A 94 4.93 -8.70 11.19
C ALA A 94 4.43 -9.95 11.95
N VAL A 95 5.24 -11.02 12.03
CA VAL A 95 4.93 -12.23 12.81
C VAL A 95 5.32 -12.06 14.28
N SER A 96 6.33 -11.25 14.56
CA SER A 96 6.97 -11.13 15.87
C SER A 96 6.36 -10.10 16.82
N VAL A 97 5.52 -9.19 16.28
CA VAL A 97 4.76 -8.17 17.04
C VAL A 97 3.37 -8.66 17.41
#